data_AF-A0AAJ2EQN0-F1
#
_entry.id   AF-A0AAJ2EQN0-F1
#
_cell.length_a   1.000
_cell.length_b   1.000
_cell.length_c   1.000
_cell.angle_alpha   90.00
_cell.angle_beta   90.00
_cell.angle_gamma   90.00
#
_symmetry.space_group_name_H-M   'P 1'
#
loop_
_entity.id
_entity.type
_entity.pdbx_description
1 polymer ?
#
loop_
_entity_poly.entity_id
_entity_poly.type
_entity_poly.pdbx_seq_one_letter_code
_entity_poly.pdbx_strand_id
1 'polypeptide(L)'
;MKRLIGSVCLASLMMVPMSVKATPVLVLDADTHQVLVQEDAGVPWYPASTTKLMTAFLTFEALRAGEISLSTPVTMTKKSVSEAFLESGLSQGQAMTLEDALYAMIVASANDVAMAVAERVGHGEAPFVEKMNDAAKRLGMTGTHFSNPNGLFDKNNYTTARDLAILGLAIEQQFPQFQNFFQVSAVSINGKEIPSNNLLLTRYRGTTGLKTGFLCASGRNFVGVAKRDNRRLMVVVLGATTERERNERSAKYLDEGFDGRLSPSFGTVESIANRPEVKPEDMRVRLCTNQSVKYEASREAMYPMGLPGQPSYLNDEIPGIVHRITTWQNEAAAADVPLPSPRPAENNAPRN
;
A
#
# COMPACT_ATOMS: atom_id res chain seq x y z
N MET A 1 42.06 40.85 52.83
CA MET A 1 40.74 40.91 52.19
C MET A 1 40.75 40.00 50.96
N LYS A 2 40.06 38.85 51.02
CA LYS A 2 40.00 37.85 49.94
C LYS A 2 39.02 38.33 48.86
N ARG A 3 39.45 38.43 47.60
CA ARG A 3 38.56 38.67 46.45
C ARG A 3 38.13 37.32 45.87
N LEU A 4 36.83 37.05 45.93
CA LEU A 4 36.16 35.90 45.34
C LEU A 4 36.13 36.09 43.81
N ILE A 5 36.70 35.13 43.07
CA ILE A 5 36.49 35.01 41.62
C ILE A 5 35.33 34.05 41.45
N GLY A 6 34.17 34.57 41.03
CA GLY A 6 33.01 33.75 40.70
C GLY A 6 33.16 33.15 39.31
N SER A 7 33.28 31.82 39.22
CA SER A 7 33.17 31.09 37.95
C SER A 7 31.72 31.08 37.49
N VAL A 8 31.45 31.71 36.36
CA VAL A 8 30.19 31.54 35.62
C VAL A 8 30.27 30.21 34.88
N CYS A 9 29.58 29.19 35.39
CA CYS A 9 29.34 27.95 34.65
C CYS A 9 28.32 28.23 33.55
N LEU A 10 28.79 28.34 32.30
CA LEU A 10 27.94 28.33 31.12
C LEU A 10 27.41 26.90 30.93
N ALA A 11 26.20 26.63 31.42
CA ALA A 11 25.51 25.37 31.17
C ALA A 11 25.17 25.30 29.67
N SER A 12 25.98 24.56 28.92
CA SER A 12 25.73 24.28 27.51
C SER A 12 24.57 23.29 27.43
N LEU A 13 23.40 23.77 27.03
CA LEU A 13 22.25 22.91 26.72
C LEU A 13 22.65 22.06 25.51
N MET A 14 23.11 20.82 25.74
CA MET A 14 23.25 19.85 24.67
C MET A 14 21.85 19.53 24.16
N MET A 15 21.45 20.16 23.06
CA MET A 15 20.35 19.66 22.24
C MET A 15 20.79 18.30 21.70
N VAL A 16 20.39 17.23 22.38
CA VAL A 16 20.43 15.90 21.78
C VAL A 16 19.52 15.99 20.56
N PRO A 17 20.02 15.74 19.34
CA PRO A 17 19.13 15.67 18.19
C PRO A 17 18.14 14.54 18.49
N MET A 18 16.89 14.89 18.80
CA MET A 18 15.80 13.96 18.59
C MET A 18 15.85 13.66 17.10
N SER A 19 16.49 12.55 16.73
CA SER A 19 16.26 11.95 15.43
C SER A 19 14.80 11.55 15.44
N VAL A 20 13.92 12.48 15.06
CA VAL A 20 12.53 12.21 14.74
C VAL A 20 12.60 11.27 13.56
N LYS A 21 12.51 9.98 13.86
CA LYS A 21 12.61 8.90 12.89
C LYS A 21 11.42 9.02 11.94
N ALA A 22 11.72 9.09 10.64
CA ALA A 22 10.75 9.43 9.61
C ALA A 22 9.54 8.49 9.67
N THR A 23 8.35 9.06 9.73
CA THR A 23 7.10 8.35 9.45
C THR A 23 6.47 9.10 8.29
N PRO A 24 6.90 8.84 7.04
CA PRO A 24 6.51 9.68 5.91
C PRO A 24 5.00 9.86 5.81
N VAL A 25 4.55 11.10 5.65
CA VAL A 25 3.15 11.46 5.48
C VAL A 25 2.99 12.33 4.24
N LEU A 26 1.94 12.07 3.48
CA LEU A 26 1.47 12.93 2.42
C LEU A 26 -0.05 13.05 2.47
N VAL A 27 -0.58 14.26 2.42
CA VAL A 27 -2.02 14.52 2.31
C VAL A 27 -2.22 15.47 1.15
N LEU A 28 -3.15 15.14 0.24
CA LEU A 28 -3.43 15.96 -0.93
C LEU A 28 -4.91 15.93 -1.31
N ASP A 29 -5.31 16.94 -2.06
CA ASP A 29 -6.58 16.97 -2.76
C ASP A 29 -6.47 16.16 -4.06
N ALA A 30 -7.29 15.12 -4.20
CA ALA A 30 -7.14 14.12 -5.26
C ALA A 30 -7.62 14.59 -6.64
N ASP A 31 -8.39 15.68 -6.69
CA ASP A 31 -8.89 16.27 -7.93
C ASP A 31 -7.91 17.31 -8.47
N THR A 32 -7.30 18.10 -7.59
CA THR A 32 -6.40 19.20 -7.96
C THR A 32 -4.92 18.87 -7.82
N HIS A 33 -4.60 17.74 -7.20
CA HIS A 33 -3.25 17.28 -6.85
C HIS A 33 -2.51 18.19 -5.87
N GLN A 34 -3.20 19.19 -5.31
CA GLN A 34 -2.60 20.14 -4.38
C GLN A 34 -2.26 19.46 -3.05
N VAL A 35 -1.03 19.63 -2.61
CA VAL A 35 -0.50 19.02 -1.41
C VAL A 35 -0.80 19.89 -0.20
N LEU A 36 -1.47 19.27 0.78
CA LEU A 36 -1.93 19.88 2.03
C LEU A 36 -0.95 19.63 3.18
N VAL A 37 -0.34 18.45 3.22
CA VAL A 37 0.69 18.05 4.20
C VAL A 37 1.75 17.24 3.50
N GLN A 38 3.01 17.52 3.80
CA GLN A 38 4.15 16.74 3.33
C GLN A 38 5.19 16.62 4.44
N GLU A 39 5.43 15.40 4.92
CA GLU A 39 6.48 15.06 5.89
C GLU A 39 7.30 13.91 5.29
N ASP A 40 8.56 14.19 4.92
CA ASP A 40 9.46 13.20 4.29
C ASP A 40 8.85 12.41 3.10
N ALA A 41 7.93 13.00 2.33
CA ALA A 41 7.13 12.23 1.37
C ALA A 41 7.92 11.65 0.20
N GLY A 42 9.10 12.23 -0.10
CA GLY A 42 10.04 11.72 -1.09
C GLY A 42 11.11 10.77 -0.53
N VAL A 43 11.08 10.43 0.77
CA VAL A 43 12.04 9.50 1.38
C VAL A 43 11.65 8.05 1.05
N PRO A 44 12.59 7.22 0.56
CA PRO A 44 12.35 5.80 0.29
C PRO A 44 11.89 5.01 1.51
N TRP A 45 11.01 4.05 1.28
CA TRP A 45 10.39 3.20 2.29
C TRP A 45 10.05 1.82 1.72
N TYR A 46 9.99 0.80 2.59
CA TYR A 46 9.52 -0.52 2.17
C TYR A 46 7.98 -0.50 2.01
N PRO A 47 7.42 -0.83 0.82
CA PRO A 47 5.99 -0.67 0.54
C PRO A 47 5.11 -1.64 1.32
N ALA A 48 5.63 -2.83 1.65
CA ALA A 48 4.82 -3.97 2.06
C ALA A 48 3.66 -4.21 1.06
N SER A 49 2.51 -4.67 1.53
CA SER A 49 1.33 -4.95 0.68
C SER A 49 0.73 -3.75 -0.06
N THR A 50 1.19 -2.51 0.15
CA THR A 50 0.81 -1.41 -0.76
C THR A 50 1.31 -1.63 -2.19
N THR A 51 2.32 -2.48 -2.38
CA THR A 51 2.78 -3.01 -3.68
C THR A 51 1.64 -3.55 -4.54
N LYS A 52 0.63 -4.17 -3.92
CA LYS A 52 -0.52 -4.76 -4.62
C LYS A 52 -1.37 -3.72 -5.35
N LEU A 53 -1.23 -2.43 -5.05
CA LEU A 53 -1.81 -1.36 -5.86
C LEU A 53 -1.25 -1.35 -7.28
N MET A 54 0.05 -1.60 -7.46
CA MET A 54 0.66 -1.67 -8.79
C MET A 54 0.20 -2.95 -9.51
N THR A 55 0.09 -4.06 -8.79
CA THR A 55 -0.46 -5.31 -9.34
C THR A 55 -1.90 -5.14 -9.82
N ALA A 56 -2.74 -4.46 -9.04
CA ALA A 56 -4.10 -4.11 -9.44
C ALA A 56 -4.11 -3.14 -10.63
N PHE A 57 -3.27 -2.09 -10.62
CA PHE A 57 -3.16 -1.13 -11.72
C PHE A 57 -2.86 -1.81 -13.06
N LEU A 58 -1.86 -2.69 -13.11
CA LEU A 58 -1.53 -3.44 -14.33
C LEU A 58 -2.64 -4.41 -14.75
N THR A 59 -3.33 -5.01 -13.79
CA THR A 59 -4.47 -5.89 -14.07
C THR A 59 -5.64 -5.09 -14.65
N PHE A 60 -5.88 -3.87 -14.16
CA PHE A 60 -6.87 -2.96 -14.72
C PHE A 60 -6.50 -2.48 -16.12
N GLU A 61 -5.21 -2.26 -16.40
CA GLU A 61 -4.74 -1.98 -17.77
C GLU A 61 -5.05 -3.14 -18.73
N ALA A 62 -4.74 -4.38 -18.33
CA ALA A 62 -5.00 -5.57 -19.13
C ALA A 62 -6.51 -5.78 -19.35
N LEU A 63 -7.35 -5.54 -18.33
CA LEU A 63 -8.82 -5.56 -18.44
C LEU A 63 -9.32 -4.49 -19.43
N ARG A 64 -8.82 -3.25 -19.32
CA ARG A 64 -9.18 -2.15 -20.22
C ARG A 64 -8.76 -2.42 -21.67
N ALA A 65 -7.62 -3.09 -21.86
CA ALA A 65 -7.12 -3.50 -23.17
C ALA A 65 -7.86 -4.71 -23.77
N GLY A 66 -8.72 -5.39 -23.00
CA GLY A 66 -9.43 -6.59 -23.44
C GLY A 66 -8.55 -7.83 -23.55
N GLU A 67 -7.34 -7.81 -22.97
CA GLU A 67 -6.42 -8.95 -22.95
C GLU A 67 -6.91 -10.07 -22.02
N ILE A 68 -7.65 -9.67 -20.99
CA ILE A 68 -8.26 -10.55 -19.97
C ILE A 68 -9.66 -10.02 -19.63
N SER A 69 -10.47 -10.87 -18.99
CA SER A 69 -11.79 -10.52 -18.46
C SER A 69 -11.87 -10.79 -16.96
N LEU A 70 -12.83 -10.19 -16.27
CA LEU A 70 -13.12 -10.49 -14.86
C LEU A 70 -13.45 -11.97 -14.61
N SER A 71 -14.02 -12.65 -15.61
CA SER A 71 -14.30 -14.09 -15.57
C SER A 71 -13.09 -14.98 -15.88
N THR A 72 -11.94 -14.40 -16.23
CA THR A 72 -10.73 -15.18 -16.54
C THR A 72 -10.30 -16.00 -15.31
N PRO A 73 -10.12 -17.32 -15.45
CA PRO A 73 -9.62 -18.13 -14.34
C PRO A 73 -8.21 -17.72 -13.92
N VAL A 74 -8.04 -17.48 -12.62
CA VAL A 74 -6.74 -17.37 -11.94
C VAL A 74 -6.52 -18.66 -11.18
N THR A 75 -5.53 -19.45 -11.61
CA THR A 75 -5.21 -20.74 -11.01
C THR A 75 -4.00 -20.62 -10.11
N MET A 76 -4.10 -21.17 -8.91
CA MET A 76 -3.02 -21.20 -7.94
C MET A 76 -1.92 -22.16 -8.43
N THR A 77 -0.71 -21.65 -8.59
CA THR A 77 0.46 -22.41 -9.04
C THR A 77 1.27 -22.90 -7.84
N LYS A 78 2.22 -23.81 -8.08
CA LYS A 78 3.18 -24.24 -7.04
C LYS A 78 3.95 -23.06 -6.44
N LYS A 79 4.33 -22.09 -7.29
CA LYS A 79 5.04 -20.88 -6.88
C LYS A 79 4.12 -19.99 -6.05
N SER A 80 2.90 -19.74 -6.52
CA SER A 80 1.96 -18.86 -5.83
C SER A 80 1.60 -19.37 -4.43
N VAL A 81 1.33 -20.67 -4.25
CA VAL A 81 1.01 -21.25 -2.92
C VAL A 81 2.22 -21.39 -2.00
N SER A 82 3.45 -21.14 -2.50
CA SER A 82 4.67 -21.14 -1.68
C SER A 82 4.99 -19.77 -1.07
N GLU A 83 4.25 -18.73 -1.46
CA GLU A 83 4.38 -17.38 -0.89
C GLU A 83 3.96 -17.38 0.57
N ALA A 84 4.76 -16.75 1.43
CA ALA A 84 4.55 -16.78 2.88
C ALA A 84 3.61 -15.68 3.37
N PHE A 85 2.91 -15.97 4.47
CA PHE A 85 2.06 -15.04 5.24
C PHE A 85 0.84 -14.53 4.49
N LEU A 86 -0.27 -14.32 5.22
CA LEU A 86 -1.53 -13.82 4.65
C LEU A 86 -1.97 -14.66 3.43
N GLU A 87 -1.88 -15.98 3.51
CA GLU A 87 -2.30 -16.86 2.42
C GLU A 87 -3.84 -16.95 2.35
N SER A 88 -4.37 -17.12 1.14
CA SER A 88 -5.81 -17.38 0.92
C SER A 88 -6.28 -18.73 1.50
N GLY A 89 -5.34 -19.66 1.74
CA GLY A 89 -5.61 -21.03 2.16
C GLY A 89 -5.92 -21.97 1.00
N LEU A 90 -5.71 -21.53 -0.24
CA LEU A 90 -5.91 -22.35 -1.43
C LEU A 90 -4.68 -23.18 -1.76
N SER A 91 -4.93 -24.37 -2.29
CA SER A 91 -3.93 -25.33 -2.75
C SER A 91 -3.65 -25.19 -4.24
N GLN A 92 -2.50 -25.73 -4.68
CA GLN A 92 -2.14 -25.78 -6.08
C GLN A 92 -3.26 -26.41 -6.94
N GLY A 93 -3.55 -25.81 -8.09
CA GLY A 93 -4.59 -26.26 -9.01
C GLY A 93 -6.00 -25.79 -8.65
N GLN A 94 -6.24 -25.25 -7.45
CA GLN A 94 -7.47 -24.51 -7.19
C GLN A 94 -7.48 -23.21 -7.99
N ALA A 95 -8.67 -22.76 -8.39
CA ALA A 95 -8.86 -21.55 -9.16
C ALA A 95 -10.03 -20.71 -8.64
N MET A 96 -9.99 -19.43 -8.97
CA MET A 96 -11.08 -18.48 -8.80
C MET A 96 -11.17 -17.56 -10.02
N THR A 97 -12.24 -16.77 -10.13
CA THR A 97 -12.32 -15.74 -11.18
C THR A 97 -11.32 -14.63 -10.91
N LEU A 98 -10.90 -13.89 -11.94
CA LEU A 98 -10.03 -12.73 -11.75
C LEU A 98 -10.68 -11.65 -10.85
N GLU A 99 -12.00 -11.50 -10.93
CA GLU A 99 -12.77 -10.64 -10.02
C GLU A 99 -12.57 -11.05 -8.55
N ASP A 100 -12.78 -12.34 -8.25
CA ASP A 100 -12.56 -12.87 -6.90
C ASP A 100 -11.10 -12.75 -6.47
N ALA A 101 -10.15 -12.96 -7.40
CA ALA A 101 -8.73 -12.82 -7.14
C ALA A 101 -8.35 -11.37 -6.78
N LEU A 102 -8.95 -10.39 -7.45
CA LEU A 102 -8.80 -8.96 -7.11
C LEU A 102 -9.35 -8.67 -5.71
N TYR A 103 -10.53 -9.19 -5.36
CA TYR A 103 -11.08 -9.04 -4.00
C TYR A 103 -10.19 -9.72 -2.94
N ALA A 104 -9.75 -10.96 -3.14
CA ALA A 104 -8.84 -11.64 -2.21
C ALA A 104 -7.51 -10.88 -2.05
N MET A 105 -6.93 -10.40 -3.15
CA MET A 105 -5.67 -9.65 -3.14
C MET A 105 -5.81 -8.28 -2.46
N ILE A 106 -6.88 -7.53 -2.71
CA ILE A 106 -7.04 -6.17 -2.17
C ILE A 106 -7.53 -6.22 -0.72
N VAL A 107 -8.57 -7.02 -0.44
CA VAL A 107 -9.27 -7.05 0.85
C VAL A 107 -8.51 -7.91 1.86
N ALA A 108 -8.32 -9.20 1.57
CA ALA A 108 -7.57 -10.11 2.46
C ALA A 108 -6.05 -9.90 2.37
N SER A 109 -5.58 -9.09 1.42
CA SER A 109 -4.15 -8.84 1.20
C SER A 109 -3.37 -10.11 0.82
N ALA A 110 -4.04 -11.06 0.17
CA ALA A 110 -3.53 -12.41 -0.07
C ALA A 110 -2.26 -12.42 -0.95
N ASN A 111 -1.14 -12.92 -0.42
CA ASN A 111 0.16 -12.90 -1.11
C ASN A 111 0.26 -13.91 -2.24
N ASP A 112 -0.25 -15.12 -1.99
CA ASP A 112 -0.38 -16.21 -2.94
C ASP A 112 -1.27 -15.83 -4.12
N VAL A 113 -2.41 -15.19 -3.86
CA VAL A 113 -3.31 -14.73 -4.94
C VAL A 113 -2.67 -13.61 -5.75
N ALA A 114 -1.97 -12.66 -5.10
CA ALA A 114 -1.25 -11.61 -5.84
C ALA A 114 -0.19 -12.18 -6.78
N MET A 115 0.53 -13.23 -6.36
CA MET A 115 1.48 -13.94 -7.22
C MET A 115 0.76 -14.65 -8.38
N ALA A 116 -0.33 -15.36 -8.11
CA ALA A 116 -1.10 -16.04 -9.16
C ALA A 116 -1.70 -15.05 -10.19
N VAL A 117 -2.17 -13.88 -9.75
CA VAL A 117 -2.62 -12.79 -10.64
C VAL A 117 -1.46 -12.30 -11.49
N ALA A 118 -0.30 -12.04 -10.90
CA ALA A 118 0.89 -11.60 -11.64
C ALA A 118 1.35 -12.63 -12.68
N GLU A 119 1.39 -13.92 -12.32
CA GLU A 119 1.69 -15.00 -13.26
C GLU A 119 0.67 -15.05 -14.41
N ARG A 120 -0.62 -14.89 -14.10
CA ARG A 120 -1.71 -14.96 -15.09
C ARG A 120 -1.72 -13.78 -16.06
N VAL A 121 -1.50 -12.56 -15.57
CA VAL A 121 -1.57 -11.30 -16.33
C VAL A 121 -0.23 -10.96 -16.98
N GLY A 122 0.87 -11.28 -16.32
CA GLY A 122 2.23 -11.04 -16.81
C GLY A 122 2.77 -12.15 -17.68
N HIS A 123 2.13 -13.31 -17.71
CA HIS A 123 2.70 -14.56 -18.25
C HIS A 123 3.98 -14.98 -17.51
N GLY A 124 3.99 -14.78 -16.19
CA GLY A 124 5.10 -15.10 -15.28
C GLY A 124 5.46 -13.93 -14.36
N GLU A 125 6.12 -14.22 -13.24
CA GLU A 125 6.54 -13.22 -12.24
C GLU A 125 7.53 -12.21 -12.83
N ALA A 126 8.61 -12.67 -13.47
CA ALA A 126 9.66 -11.77 -13.97
C ALA A 126 9.15 -10.77 -15.03
N PRO A 127 8.43 -11.17 -16.09
CA PRO A 127 7.83 -10.22 -17.03
C PRO A 127 6.81 -9.29 -16.36
N PHE A 128 6.09 -9.75 -15.33
CA PHE A 128 5.18 -8.90 -14.59
C PHE A 128 5.93 -7.81 -13.80
N VAL A 129 7.01 -8.18 -13.10
CA VAL A 129 7.85 -7.23 -12.35
C VAL A 129 8.52 -6.20 -13.29
N GLU A 130 8.92 -6.61 -14.50
CA GLU A 130 9.37 -5.67 -15.55
C GLU A 130 8.26 -4.65 -15.89
N LYS A 131 7.04 -5.12 -16.17
CA LYS A 131 5.87 -4.26 -16.40
C LYS A 131 5.57 -3.33 -15.23
N MET A 132 5.74 -3.79 -13.98
CA MET A 132 5.54 -2.96 -12.78
C MET A 132 6.51 -1.77 -12.76
N ASN A 133 7.77 -2.01 -13.09
CA ASN A 133 8.80 -0.96 -13.12
C ASN A 133 8.65 -0.04 -14.35
N ASP A 134 8.23 -0.57 -15.49
CA ASP A 134 7.89 0.24 -16.67
C ASP A 134 6.68 1.16 -16.39
N ALA A 135 5.66 0.65 -15.71
CA ALA A 135 4.52 1.45 -15.26
C ALA A 135 4.93 2.52 -14.24
N ALA A 136 5.77 2.17 -13.26
CA ALA A 136 6.32 3.14 -12.30
C ALA A 136 7.05 4.29 -13.02
N LYS A 137 7.89 3.96 -14.01
CA LYS A 137 8.59 4.96 -14.84
C LYS A 137 7.61 5.84 -15.62
N ARG A 138 6.61 5.23 -16.28
CA ARG A 138 5.58 5.94 -17.06
C ARG A 138 4.74 6.88 -16.20
N LEU A 139 4.45 6.50 -14.95
CA LEU A 139 3.72 7.32 -13.99
C LEU A 139 4.60 8.39 -13.31
N GLY A 140 5.92 8.36 -13.52
CA GLY A 140 6.85 9.30 -12.88
C GLY A 140 7.15 8.96 -11.41
N MET A 141 7.00 7.70 -11.00
CA MET A 141 7.34 7.18 -9.67
C MET A 141 8.86 6.97 -9.54
N THR A 142 9.61 8.08 -9.49
CA THR A 142 11.08 8.08 -9.57
C THR A 142 11.82 7.57 -8.33
N GLY A 143 11.10 7.33 -7.24
CA GLY A 143 11.59 6.78 -5.98
C GLY A 143 11.04 5.39 -5.69
N THR A 144 10.53 4.69 -6.72
CA THR A 144 9.97 3.35 -6.62
C THR A 144 10.73 2.34 -7.47
N HIS A 145 10.95 1.16 -6.91
CA HIS A 145 11.36 -0.03 -7.63
C HIS A 145 10.62 -1.24 -7.03
N PHE A 146 10.00 -2.04 -7.88
CA PHE A 146 9.32 -3.27 -7.49
C PHE A 146 10.20 -4.48 -7.78
N SER A 147 10.28 -5.43 -6.84
CA SER A 147 10.97 -6.71 -7.05
C SER A 147 10.05 -7.93 -7.00
N ASN A 148 8.79 -7.76 -6.58
CA ASN A 148 7.77 -8.80 -6.52
C ASN A 148 6.36 -8.17 -6.59
N PRO A 149 5.31 -8.93 -6.92
CA PRO A 149 3.95 -8.40 -7.09
C PRO A 149 3.15 -8.28 -5.78
N ASN A 150 3.62 -8.88 -4.69
CA ASN A 150 2.83 -9.02 -3.46
C ASN A 150 3.30 -8.07 -2.34
N GLY A 151 4.52 -7.55 -2.42
CA GLY A 151 5.11 -6.67 -1.43
C GLY A 151 5.79 -7.41 -0.28
N LEU A 152 6.13 -8.69 -0.42
CA LEU A 152 7.02 -9.37 0.52
C LEU A 152 8.38 -8.66 0.58
N PHE A 153 9.06 -8.83 1.72
CA PHE A 153 10.30 -8.11 1.98
C PHE A 153 11.39 -8.50 0.98
N ASP A 154 11.88 -7.48 0.29
CA ASP A 154 13.11 -7.49 -0.47
C ASP A 154 13.73 -6.11 -0.30
N LYS A 155 15.05 -6.06 -0.07
CA LYS A 155 15.79 -4.80 0.07
C LYS A 155 15.69 -3.92 -1.18
N ASN A 156 15.43 -4.52 -2.34
CA ASN A 156 15.26 -3.85 -3.62
C ASN A 156 13.80 -3.44 -3.87
N ASN A 157 12.83 -3.84 -3.04
CA ASN A 157 11.45 -3.40 -3.17
C ASN A 157 11.22 -2.15 -2.31
N TYR A 158 11.14 -0.97 -2.94
CA TYR A 158 10.99 0.30 -2.24
C TYR A 158 10.07 1.26 -3.00
N THR A 159 9.51 2.22 -2.29
CA THR A 159 8.64 3.28 -2.81
C THR A 159 8.76 4.53 -1.94
N THR A 160 8.06 5.61 -2.29
CA THR A 160 7.90 6.78 -1.42
C THR A 160 6.42 7.07 -1.17
N ALA A 161 6.10 7.95 -0.21
CA ALA A 161 4.72 8.37 0.02
C ALA A 161 4.17 9.16 -1.18
N ARG A 162 5.03 9.98 -1.80
CA ARG A 162 4.76 10.65 -3.09
C ARG A 162 4.36 9.66 -4.17
N ASP A 163 5.17 8.64 -4.39
CA ASP A 163 4.96 7.72 -5.51
C ASP A 163 3.74 6.83 -5.30
N LEU A 164 3.46 6.42 -4.05
CA LEU A 164 2.22 5.73 -3.72
C LEU A 164 0.98 6.61 -3.92
N ALA A 165 1.08 7.92 -3.65
CA ALA A 165 -0.01 8.85 -3.94
C ALA A 165 -0.23 9.01 -5.45
N ILE A 166 0.84 9.12 -6.25
CA ILE A 166 0.75 9.14 -7.71
C ILE A 166 0.06 7.88 -8.24
N LEU A 167 0.44 6.71 -7.73
CA LEU A 167 -0.20 5.44 -8.11
C LEU A 167 -1.67 5.39 -7.70
N GLY A 168 -2.01 5.84 -6.49
CA GLY A 168 -3.39 5.94 -6.03
C GLY A 168 -4.24 6.86 -6.90
N LEU A 169 -3.69 8.02 -7.30
CA LEU A 169 -4.36 8.98 -8.19
C LEU A 169 -4.57 8.37 -9.58
N ALA A 170 -3.57 7.68 -10.11
CA ALA A 170 -3.67 7.01 -11.39
C ALA A 170 -4.78 5.95 -11.38
N ILE A 171 -4.92 5.19 -10.29
CA ILE A 171 -6.02 4.22 -10.11
C ILE A 171 -7.38 4.93 -10.11
N GLU A 172 -7.55 5.94 -9.24
CA GLU A 172 -8.80 6.68 -9.07
C GLU A 172 -9.27 7.38 -10.36
N GLN A 173 -8.32 7.87 -11.17
CA GLN A 173 -8.63 8.63 -12.39
C GLN A 173 -8.83 7.75 -13.61
N GLN A 174 -7.99 6.72 -13.79
CA GLN A 174 -8.00 5.90 -15.00
C GLN A 174 -8.97 4.72 -14.91
N PHE A 175 -9.33 4.30 -13.69
CA PHE A 175 -10.11 3.11 -13.43
C PHE A 175 -11.27 3.31 -12.44
N PRO A 176 -12.09 4.38 -12.54
CA PRO A 176 -13.20 4.60 -11.62
C PRO A 176 -14.22 3.47 -11.62
N GLN A 177 -14.34 2.70 -12.71
CA GLN A 177 -15.21 1.53 -12.82
C GLN A 177 -14.80 0.34 -11.92
N PHE A 178 -13.55 0.30 -11.46
CA PHE A 178 -13.02 -0.77 -10.60
C PHE A 178 -12.98 -0.40 -9.12
N GLN A 179 -13.60 0.73 -8.77
CA GLN A 179 -13.53 1.28 -7.42
C GLN A 179 -14.16 0.37 -6.35
N ASN A 180 -15.13 -0.48 -6.71
CA ASN A 180 -15.77 -1.40 -5.77
C ASN A 180 -14.78 -2.37 -5.11
N PHE A 181 -13.67 -2.72 -5.76
CA PHE A 181 -12.64 -3.60 -5.19
C PHE A 181 -12.01 -3.04 -3.90
N PHE A 182 -12.02 -1.72 -3.73
CA PHE A 182 -11.38 -1.05 -2.60
C PHE A 182 -12.34 -0.73 -1.45
N GLN A 183 -13.65 -0.89 -1.65
CA GLN A 183 -14.70 -0.57 -0.65
C GLN A 183 -15.15 -1.77 0.18
N VAL A 184 -14.77 -2.99 -0.23
CA VAL A 184 -15.14 -4.21 0.48
C VAL A 184 -14.36 -4.33 1.78
N SER A 185 -15.06 -4.51 2.89
CA SER A 185 -14.49 -4.58 4.24
C SER A 185 -14.16 -6.00 4.69
N ALA A 186 -14.66 -7.04 4.00
CA ALA A 186 -14.26 -8.43 4.23
C ALA A 186 -14.50 -9.30 2.98
N VAL A 187 -13.75 -10.39 2.86
CA VAL A 187 -14.04 -11.45 1.88
C VAL A 187 -14.34 -12.76 2.60
N SER A 188 -15.20 -13.60 2.03
CA SER A 188 -15.43 -14.97 2.49
C SER A 188 -14.90 -15.96 1.45
N ILE A 189 -13.78 -16.61 1.75
CA ILE A 189 -13.15 -17.61 0.88
C ILE A 189 -13.53 -19.00 1.40
N ASN A 190 -14.31 -19.76 0.62
CA ASN A 190 -14.78 -21.09 1.01
C ASN A 190 -15.41 -21.14 2.42
N GLY A 191 -16.18 -20.08 2.76
CA GLY A 191 -16.85 -19.95 4.06
C GLY A 191 -16.00 -19.33 5.18
N LYS A 192 -14.69 -19.15 5.00
CA LYS A 192 -13.83 -18.44 5.96
C LYS A 192 -13.82 -16.96 5.66
N GLU A 193 -14.36 -16.16 6.59
CA GLU A 193 -14.31 -14.70 6.49
C GLU A 193 -12.93 -14.15 6.87
N ILE A 194 -12.44 -13.22 6.07
CA ILE A 194 -11.17 -12.51 6.27
C ILE A 194 -11.46 -11.00 6.17
N PRO A 195 -11.38 -10.25 7.27
CA PRO A 195 -11.62 -8.82 7.26
C PRO A 195 -10.48 -8.08 6.57
N SER A 196 -10.81 -6.93 5.98
CA SER A 196 -9.84 -5.96 5.51
C SER A 196 -9.09 -5.35 6.68
N ASN A 197 -7.79 -5.15 6.51
CA ASN A 197 -6.99 -4.35 7.44
C ASN A 197 -7.30 -2.85 7.33
N ASN A 198 -8.11 -2.40 6.36
CA ASN A 198 -8.52 -1.01 6.24
C ASN A 198 -9.73 -0.69 7.14
N LEU A 199 -9.45 -0.37 8.40
CA LEU A 199 -10.49 -0.04 9.40
C LEU A 199 -11.33 1.18 9.02
N LEU A 200 -10.79 2.12 8.22
CA LEU A 200 -11.51 3.32 7.82
C LEU A 200 -12.77 3.00 6.99
N LEU A 201 -12.82 1.84 6.32
CA LEU A 201 -14.00 1.39 5.57
C LEU A 201 -15.26 1.26 6.44
N THR A 202 -15.10 0.89 7.71
CA THR A 202 -16.23 0.70 8.63
C THR A 202 -16.31 1.77 9.72
N ARG A 203 -15.28 2.63 9.84
CA ARG A 203 -15.13 3.58 10.96
C ARG A 203 -14.88 5.03 10.58
N TYR A 204 -14.80 5.35 9.29
CA TYR A 204 -14.58 6.72 8.82
C TYR A 204 -15.44 7.02 7.58
N ARG A 205 -16.40 7.93 7.74
CA ARG A 205 -17.39 8.28 6.72
C ARG A 205 -16.74 8.90 5.50
N GLY A 206 -17.08 8.35 4.35
CA GLY A 206 -16.61 8.79 3.05
C GLY A 206 -15.39 8.02 2.55
N THR A 207 -14.86 7.05 3.32
CA THR A 207 -13.74 6.21 2.86
C THR A 207 -14.10 5.46 1.60
N THR A 208 -13.24 5.55 0.58
CA THR A 208 -13.38 4.83 -0.68
C THR A 208 -12.27 3.80 -0.88
N GLY A 209 -11.15 3.87 -0.16
CA GLY A 209 -10.06 2.90 -0.34
C GLY A 209 -8.79 3.31 0.41
N LEU A 210 -7.60 2.88 -0.02
CA LEU A 210 -7.34 1.83 -1.02
C LEU A 210 -6.66 0.63 -0.38
N LYS A 211 -5.44 0.79 0.15
CA LYS A 211 -4.63 -0.36 0.56
C LYS A 211 -3.76 -0.08 1.77
N THR A 212 -3.68 -1.09 2.63
CA THR A 212 -2.77 -1.16 3.79
C THR A 212 -1.57 -2.05 3.46
N GLY A 213 -0.47 -1.86 4.20
CA GLY A 213 0.66 -2.77 4.17
C GLY A 213 1.34 -2.90 5.53
N PHE A 214 1.80 -4.09 5.86
CA PHE A 214 2.60 -4.32 7.06
C PHE A 214 3.70 -5.36 6.79
N LEU A 215 4.91 -5.00 7.19
CA LEU A 215 6.04 -5.88 7.44
C LEU A 215 6.77 -5.32 8.66
N CYS A 216 7.46 -6.18 9.39
CA CYS A 216 8.35 -5.74 10.47
C CYS A 216 9.36 -4.67 10.00
N ALA A 217 9.83 -4.76 8.76
CA ALA A 217 10.78 -3.81 8.17
C ALA A 217 10.14 -2.48 7.76
N SER A 218 8.84 -2.47 7.42
CA SER A 218 8.15 -1.27 6.92
C SER A 218 7.34 -0.54 7.99
N GLY A 219 7.00 -1.20 9.10
CA GLY A 219 5.88 -0.76 9.92
C GLY A 219 4.57 -0.82 9.14
N ARG A 220 3.57 -0.07 9.63
CA ARG A 220 2.21 -0.08 9.08
C ARG A 220 2.04 1.09 8.12
N ASN A 221 1.82 0.74 6.86
CA ASN A 221 1.64 1.63 5.74
C ASN A 221 0.16 1.73 5.37
N PHE A 222 -0.23 2.87 4.82
CA PHE A 222 -1.57 3.13 4.35
C PHE A 222 -1.58 4.10 3.18
N VAL A 223 -2.38 3.77 2.17
CA VAL A 223 -2.81 4.67 1.10
C VAL A 223 -4.34 4.68 1.17
N GLY A 224 -4.90 5.82 1.56
CA GLY A 224 -6.32 5.99 1.79
C GLY A 224 -6.90 7.13 0.98
N VAL A 225 -8.16 6.98 0.55
CA VAL A 225 -8.94 8.06 -0.04
C VAL A 225 -10.28 8.14 0.68
N ALA A 226 -10.74 9.36 0.91
CA ALA A 226 -12.09 9.65 1.36
C ALA A 226 -12.72 10.76 0.52
N LYS A 227 -14.05 10.74 0.41
CA LYS A 227 -14.86 11.73 -0.28
C LYS A 227 -15.94 12.30 0.63
N ARG A 228 -16.02 13.63 0.73
CA ARG A 228 -17.11 14.37 1.40
C ARG A 228 -17.45 15.61 0.57
N ASP A 229 -18.74 15.89 0.40
CA ASP A 229 -19.24 17.11 -0.27
C ASP A 229 -18.53 17.43 -1.60
N ASN A 230 -18.39 16.39 -2.43
CA ASN A 230 -17.73 16.40 -3.73
C ASN A 230 -16.22 16.69 -3.75
N ARG A 231 -15.57 16.75 -2.58
CA ARG A 231 -14.11 16.83 -2.47
C ARG A 231 -13.53 15.47 -2.12
N ARG A 232 -12.44 15.09 -2.80
CA ARG A 232 -11.69 13.87 -2.52
C ARG A 232 -10.33 14.20 -1.91
N LEU A 233 -10.03 13.61 -0.76
CA LEU A 233 -8.73 13.72 -0.12
C LEU A 233 -8.04 12.37 -0.10
N MET A 234 -6.76 12.38 -0.42
CA MET A 234 -5.88 11.24 -0.31
C MET A 234 -4.90 11.44 0.84
N VAL A 235 -4.68 10.39 1.62
CA VAL A 235 -3.68 10.34 2.68
C VAL A 235 -2.78 9.13 2.49
N VAL A 236 -1.48 9.35 2.58
CA VAL A 236 -0.46 8.30 2.63
C VAL A 236 0.29 8.42 3.94
N VAL A 237 0.33 7.34 4.72
CA VAL A 237 1.10 7.24 5.97
C VAL A 237 1.97 6.00 5.88
N LEU A 238 3.29 6.16 6.02
CA LEU A 238 4.25 5.06 5.99
C LEU A 238 4.95 4.92 7.34
N GLY A 239 5.17 3.70 7.80
CA GLY A 239 5.97 3.47 9.01
C GLY A 239 5.26 3.68 10.34
N ALA A 240 3.93 3.68 10.37
CA ALA A 240 3.22 3.76 11.64
C ALA A 240 3.50 2.53 12.50
N THR A 241 3.57 2.73 13.82
CA THR A 241 4.06 1.70 14.73
C THR A 241 2.97 0.71 15.10
N THR A 242 1.73 1.15 15.29
CA THR A 242 0.56 0.30 15.59
C THR A 242 -0.57 0.52 14.58
N GLU A 243 -1.55 -0.40 14.53
CA GLU A 243 -2.70 -0.23 13.63
C GLU A 243 -3.54 0.97 14.04
N ARG A 244 -3.72 1.15 15.35
CA ARG A 244 -4.33 2.34 15.94
C ARG A 244 -3.62 3.60 15.45
N GLU A 245 -2.30 3.69 15.62
CA GLU A 245 -1.53 4.87 15.18
C GLU A 245 -1.77 5.17 13.70
N ARG A 246 -1.65 4.16 12.84
CA ARG A 246 -1.89 4.32 11.40
C ARG A 246 -3.30 4.85 11.11
N ASN A 247 -4.33 4.22 11.68
CA ASN A 247 -5.71 4.53 11.37
C ASN A 247 -6.11 5.91 11.91
N GLU A 248 -5.78 6.18 13.17
CA GLU A 248 -6.13 7.44 13.85
C GLU A 248 -5.40 8.63 13.23
N ARG A 249 -4.11 8.49 12.88
CA ARG A 249 -3.39 9.56 12.17
C ARG A 249 -3.99 9.82 10.79
N SER A 250 -4.33 8.78 10.05
CA SER A 250 -4.94 8.92 8.72
C SER A 250 -6.29 9.63 8.80
N ALA A 251 -7.16 9.21 9.71
CA ALA A 251 -8.46 9.85 9.95
C ALA A 251 -8.32 11.30 10.42
N LYS A 252 -7.38 11.59 11.33
CA LYS A 252 -7.06 12.96 11.75
C LYS A 252 -6.70 13.87 10.59
N TYR A 253 -5.78 13.44 9.71
CA TYR A 253 -5.37 14.25 8.56
C TYR A 253 -6.51 14.46 7.57
N LEU A 254 -7.35 13.45 7.36
CA LEU A 254 -8.54 13.58 6.51
C LEU A 254 -9.53 14.57 7.11
N ASP A 255 -9.83 14.50 8.41
CA ASP A 255 -10.71 15.46 9.10
C ASP A 255 -10.14 16.88 9.04
N GLU A 256 -8.86 17.06 9.35
CA GLU A 256 -8.17 18.35 9.22
C GLU A 256 -8.25 18.91 7.79
N GLY A 257 -8.13 18.05 6.79
CA GLY A 257 -8.29 18.43 5.39
C GLY A 257 -9.72 18.85 5.07
N PHE A 258 -10.73 18.06 5.44
CA PHE A 258 -12.13 18.35 5.16
C PHE A 258 -12.66 19.57 5.92
N ASP A 259 -12.19 19.79 7.15
CA ASP A 259 -12.52 20.95 7.99
C ASP A 259 -11.87 22.26 7.48
N GLY A 260 -11.00 22.18 6.46
CA GLY A 260 -10.27 23.33 5.94
C GLY A 260 -9.12 23.81 6.85
N ARG A 261 -8.72 23.00 7.84
CA ARG A 261 -7.57 23.29 8.73
C ARG A 261 -6.23 23.08 8.03
N LEU A 262 -6.19 22.30 6.95
CA LEU A 262 -5.02 22.17 6.08
C LEU A 262 -5.20 23.02 4.83
N SER A 263 -4.19 23.84 4.52
CA SER A 263 -4.15 24.70 3.33
C SER A 263 -3.15 24.16 2.30
N PRO A 264 -3.40 24.33 0.99
CA PRO A 264 -2.48 23.91 -0.05
C PRO A 264 -1.24 24.81 -0.06
N SER A 265 -0.15 24.37 0.58
CA SER A 265 1.08 25.16 0.75
C SER A 265 2.34 24.52 0.15
N PHE A 266 2.23 23.33 -0.45
CA PHE A 266 3.39 22.54 -0.89
C PHE A 266 3.43 22.27 -2.40
N GLY A 267 2.65 23.01 -3.20
CA GLY A 267 2.52 22.77 -4.64
C GLY A 267 1.70 21.53 -4.96
N THR A 268 2.00 20.85 -6.06
CA THR A 268 1.36 19.58 -6.44
C THR A 268 2.24 18.38 -6.12
N VAL A 269 1.67 17.18 -6.03
CA VAL A 269 2.41 15.96 -5.71
C VAL A 269 3.55 15.66 -6.68
N GLU A 270 3.38 16.00 -7.96
CA GLU A 270 4.40 15.81 -9.00
C GLU A 270 5.65 16.63 -8.72
N SER A 271 5.49 17.80 -8.05
CA SER A 271 6.58 18.73 -7.73
C SER A 271 7.44 18.29 -6.54
N ILE A 272 6.98 17.33 -5.74
CA ILE A 272 7.78 16.77 -4.63
C ILE A 272 8.96 15.99 -5.23
N ALA A 273 10.17 16.28 -4.77
CA ALA A 273 11.37 15.53 -5.16
C ALA A 273 11.52 14.24 -4.33
N ASN A 274 11.78 13.11 -4.99
CA ASN A 274 12.23 11.89 -4.35
C ASN A 274 13.72 12.00 -3.94
N ARG A 275 14.12 11.22 -2.94
CA ARG A 275 15.44 11.25 -2.31
C ARG A 275 16.17 9.91 -2.48
N PRO A 276 16.63 9.57 -3.71
CA PRO A 276 17.24 8.27 -4.01
C PRO A 276 18.56 8.03 -3.26
N GLU A 277 19.17 9.08 -2.70
CA GLU A 277 20.37 8.99 -1.88
C GLU A 277 20.12 8.39 -0.49
N VAL A 278 18.87 8.39 -0.03
CA VAL A 278 18.46 7.86 1.28
C VAL A 278 18.02 6.41 1.13
N LYS A 279 18.47 5.54 2.04
CA LYS A 279 18.01 4.14 2.08
C LYS A 279 16.71 4.03 2.88
N PRO A 280 15.79 3.12 2.52
CA PRO A 280 14.63 2.81 3.34
C PRO A 280 15.02 2.45 4.77
N GLU A 281 14.33 3.05 5.74
CA GLU A 281 14.53 2.70 7.15
C GLU A 281 14.00 1.28 7.42
N ASP A 282 14.82 0.47 8.09
CA ASP A 282 14.42 -0.88 8.50
C ASP A 282 13.88 -0.87 9.94
N MET A 283 12.57 -1.03 10.07
CA MET A 283 11.88 -1.00 11.35
C MET A 283 11.96 -2.32 12.14
N ARG A 284 12.60 -3.39 11.62
CA ARG A 284 12.55 -4.72 12.27
C ARG A 284 12.98 -4.72 13.72
N VAL A 285 14.08 -4.01 14.01
CA VAL A 285 14.61 -3.88 15.37
C VAL A 285 13.57 -3.24 16.30
N ARG A 286 12.74 -2.33 15.79
CA ARG A 286 11.77 -1.58 16.59
C ARG A 286 10.42 -2.25 16.73
N LEU A 287 10.05 -3.17 15.83
CA LEU A 287 8.68 -3.72 15.80
C LEU A 287 8.63 -5.21 16.09
N CYS A 288 9.69 -5.94 15.78
CA CYS A 288 9.68 -7.41 15.86
C CYS A 288 10.85 -7.94 16.70
N THR A 289 11.26 -7.16 17.70
CA THR A 289 12.19 -7.58 18.76
C THR A 289 11.64 -7.16 20.13
N ASN A 290 12.37 -7.48 21.19
CA ASN A 290 12.08 -7.02 22.55
C ASN A 290 12.13 -5.49 22.74
N GLN A 291 12.61 -4.73 21.76
CA GLN A 291 12.60 -3.26 21.80
C GLN A 291 11.24 -2.65 21.43
N SER A 292 10.31 -3.47 20.90
CA SER A 292 8.96 -3.05 20.47
C SER A 292 8.18 -2.33 21.56
N VAL A 293 8.13 -2.90 22.76
CA VAL A 293 7.35 -2.32 23.88
C VAL A 293 7.74 -0.87 24.18
N LYS A 294 9.05 -0.57 24.26
CA LYS A 294 9.53 0.79 24.55
C LYS A 294 9.25 1.73 23.38
N TYR A 295 9.42 1.24 22.15
CA TYR A 295 9.17 2.04 20.96
C TYR A 295 7.68 2.36 20.81
N GLU A 296 6.81 1.36 20.96
CA GLU A 296 5.35 1.51 20.98
C GLU A 296 4.93 2.53 22.03
N ALA A 297 5.35 2.38 23.29
CA ALA A 297 5.01 3.33 24.36
C ALA A 297 5.41 4.78 24.02
N SER A 298 6.58 4.99 23.40
CA SER A 298 7.00 6.32 22.96
C SER A 298 6.11 6.91 21.86
N ARG A 299 5.58 6.07 20.98
CA ARG A 299 4.65 6.46 19.91
C ARG A 299 3.25 6.69 20.43
N GLU A 300 2.81 5.93 21.43
CA GLU A 300 1.54 6.14 22.12
C GLU A 300 1.50 7.50 22.82
N ALA A 301 2.61 7.92 23.44
CA ALA A 301 2.71 9.24 24.05
C ALA A 301 2.63 10.38 23.01
N MET A 302 3.15 10.15 21.79
CA MET A 302 3.14 11.14 20.71
C MET A 302 1.81 11.19 19.96
N TYR A 303 1.16 10.02 19.80
CA TYR A 303 -0.10 9.84 19.09
C TYR A 303 -1.10 9.10 19.98
N PRO A 304 -1.67 9.79 20.99
CA PRO A 304 -2.51 9.14 22.00
C PRO A 304 -3.93 8.81 21.50
N MET A 305 -4.28 9.22 20.27
CA MET A 305 -5.62 9.08 19.70
C MET A 305 -6.10 7.62 19.67
N GLY A 306 -7.35 7.41 20.04
CA GLY A 306 -7.96 6.08 20.16
C GLY A 306 -7.55 5.27 21.39
N LEU A 307 -6.71 5.81 22.29
CA LEU A 307 -6.45 5.20 23.60
C LEU A 307 -7.58 5.48 24.60
N PRO A 308 -7.72 4.69 25.68
CA PRO A 308 -8.69 4.97 26.73
C PRO A 308 -8.56 6.40 27.27
N GLY A 309 -9.67 7.15 27.25
CA GLY A 309 -9.72 8.54 27.71
C GLY A 309 -9.14 9.57 26.73
N GLN A 310 -8.73 9.17 25.53
CA GLN A 310 -8.21 10.04 24.48
C GLN A 310 -9.21 10.15 23.31
N PRO A 311 -9.31 11.31 22.63
CA PRO A 311 -10.15 11.43 21.45
C PRO A 311 -9.82 10.40 20.36
N SER A 312 -10.84 9.91 19.66
CA SER A 312 -10.69 9.10 18.45
C SER A 312 -11.23 9.87 17.26
N TYR A 313 -10.65 9.65 16.08
CA TYR A 313 -11.12 10.14 14.79
C TYR A 313 -11.92 9.06 14.02
N LEU A 314 -12.12 7.89 14.62
CA LEU A 314 -12.74 6.71 14.02
C LEU A 314 -14.07 6.38 14.72
N ASN A 315 -14.94 7.37 14.82
CA ASN A 315 -16.18 7.30 15.59
C ASN A 315 -17.39 6.81 14.80
N ASP A 316 -17.28 6.70 13.47
CA ASP A 316 -18.41 6.29 12.65
C ASP A 316 -18.66 4.78 12.78
N GLU A 317 -19.91 4.38 12.56
CA GLU A 317 -20.31 2.98 12.42
C GLU A 317 -20.95 2.78 11.04
N ILE A 318 -20.18 2.19 10.13
CA ILE A 318 -20.58 2.00 8.74
C ILE A 318 -20.74 0.49 8.51
N PRO A 319 -21.90 0.02 8.00
CA PRO A 319 -22.09 -1.39 7.69
C PRO A 319 -21.00 -1.88 6.74
N GLY A 320 -20.32 -2.96 7.14
CA GLY A 320 -19.32 -3.59 6.29
C GLY A 320 -19.94 -4.25 5.06
N ILE A 321 -19.17 -4.29 3.98
CA ILE A 321 -19.50 -5.02 2.76
C ILE A 321 -18.66 -6.30 2.74
N VAL A 322 -19.31 -7.45 2.58
CA VAL A 322 -18.66 -8.75 2.47
C VAL A 322 -18.80 -9.29 1.06
N HIS A 323 -17.68 -9.59 0.39
CA HIS A 323 -17.67 -10.27 -0.91
C HIS A 323 -17.44 -11.77 -0.74
N ARG A 324 -18.26 -12.61 -1.38
CA ARG A 324 -18.11 -14.08 -1.30
C ARG A 324 -17.33 -14.59 -2.49
N ILE A 325 -16.26 -15.32 -2.23
CA ILE A 325 -15.37 -15.89 -3.23
C ILE A 325 -15.68 -17.37 -3.39
N THR A 326 -15.96 -17.77 -4.63
CA THR A 326 -16.18 -19.16 -5.00
C THR A 326 -14.93 -19.70 -5.68
N THR A 327 -14.48 -20.88 -5.24
CA THR A 327 -13.31 -21.54 -5.82
C THR A 327 -13.69 -22.91 -6.36
N TRP A 328 -12.91 -23.41 -7.32
CA TRP A 328 -13.09 -24.73 -7.90
C TRP A 328 -11.74 -25.36 -8.20
N GLN A 329 -11.70 -26.67 -8.44
CA GLN A 329 -10.50 -27.34 -8.91
C GLN A 329 -10.37 -27.16 -10.43
N ASN A 330 -9.24 -26.62 -10.89
CA ASN A 330 -8.96 -26.50 -12.31
C ASN A 330 -8.19 -27.73 -12.80
N GLU A 331 -8.93 -28.74 -13.28
CA GLU A 331 -8.37 -30.00 -13.77
C GLU A 331 -7.39 -29.83 -14.93
N ALA A 332 -7.58 -28.79 -15.77
CA ALA A 332 -6.69 -28.51 -16.90
C ALA A 332 -5.29 -28.02 -16.48
N ALA A 333 -5.15 -27.48 -15.27
CA ALA A 333 -3.88 -27.02 -14.70
C ALA A 333 -3.25 -28.04 -13.73
N ALA A 334 -3.98 -29.09 -13.35
CA ALA A 334 -3.45 -30.20 -12.56
C ALA A 334 -2.52 -31.11 -13.39
N ALA A 335 -2.65 -31.06 -14.72
CA ALA A 335 -1.63 -31.56 -15.63
C ALA A 335 -0.56 -30.46 -15.78
N ASP A 336 0.69 -30.79 -15.46
CA ASP A 336 1.87 -29.92 -15.50
C ASP A 336 2.25 -29.54 -16.96
N VAL A 337 1.31 -28.92 -17.69
CA VAL A 337 1.45 -28.57 -19.11
C VAL A 337 2.10 -27.19 -19.19
N PRO A 338 3.31 -27.08 -19.76
CA PRO A 338 3.99 -25.79 -19.92
C PRO A 338 3.14 -24.82 -20.72
N LEU A 339 3.10 -23.55 -20.29
CA LEU A 339 2.50 -22.47 -21.08
C LEU A 339 3.15 -22.46 -22.47
N PRO A 340 2.38 -22.47 -23.57
CA PRO A 340 2.95 -22.44 -24.91
C PRO A 340 3.73 -21.13 -25.09
N SER A 341 4.97 -21.25 -25.55
CA SER A 341 5.81 -20.10 -25.86
C SER A 341 5.15 -19.23 -26.95
N PRO A 342 5.27 -17.90 -26.89
CA PRO A 342 4.77 -17.02 -27.93
C PRO A 342 5.33 -17.44 -29.30
N ARG A 343 4.46 -17.52 -30.31
CA ARG A 343 4.88 -17.81 -31.69
C ARG A 343 5.89 -16.71 -32.12
N PRO A 344 7.09 -17.06 -32.63
CA PRO A 344 8.04 -16.08 -33.11
C PRO A 344 7.38 -15.17 -34.15
N ALA A 345 7.65 -13.86 -34.09
CA ALA A 345 7.21 -12.94 -35.12
C ALA A 345 7.71 -13.42 -36.48
N GLU A 346 6.81 -13.56 -37.46
CA GLU A 346 7.20 -13.90 -38.83
C GLU A 346 8.12 -12.78 -39.36
N ASN A 347 9.39 -13.13 -39.55
CA ASN A 347 10.34 -12.29 -40.27
C ASN A 347 9.87 -12.19 -41.72
N ASN A 348 9.07 -11.17 -42.04
CA ASN A 348 8.86 -10.72 -43.41
C ASN A 348 10.14 -10.08 -43.94
N ALA A 349 11.11 -10.91 -44.31
CA ALA A 349 12.20 -10.49 -45.17
C ALA A 349 11.66 -10.36 -46.60
N PRO A 350 11.86 -9.20 -47.27
CA PRO A 350 11.48 -9.06 -48.67
C PRO A 350 12.30 -10.01 -49.54
N ARG A 351 11.62 -10.82 -50.36
CA ARG A 351 12.26 -11.60 -51.42
C ARG A 351 12.68 -10.64 -52.52
N ASN A 352 13.99 -10.50 -52.72
CA ASN A 352 14.58 -9.88 -53.92
C ASN A 352 14.51 -10.81 -55.12
#